data_AF-A0A367AY31-F1
#
_entry.id   AF-A0A367AY31-F1
#
_cell.length_a   1.000
_cell.length_b   1.000
_cell.length_c   1.000
_cell.angle_alpha   90.00
_cell.angle_beta   90.00
_cell.angle_gamma   90.00
#
_symmetry.space_group_name_H-M   'P 1'
#
loop_
_entity.id
_entity.type
_entity.pdbx_description
1 polymer ?
#
loop_
_entity_poly.entity_id
_entity_poly.type
_entity_poly.pdbx_seq_one_letter_code
_entity_poly.pdbx_strand_id
1 'polypeptide(L)'
;MPAVRPQHANTPRTWPPPSPTALAAPAGLRRRQDAARRLPPLHDGRRDPIARTPARPQTLLQVQVGKRTCWYLGITRAQAKALFKRAGVTRHMHDGRGWCTPIEDADDVLTVAEHALRWHVAVEAVDR
;
A
#
# COMPACT_ATOMS: atom_id res chain seq x y z
N MET A 1 24.92 -10.59 46.50
CA MET A 1 25.51 -10.70 45.14
C MET A 1 24.52 -10.12 44.15
N PRO A 2 24.78 -8.99 43.49
CA PRO A 2 23.85 -8.47 42.49
C PRO A 2 24.07 -9.18 41.15
N ALA A 3 22.97 -9.66 40.57
CA ALA A 3 22.95 -10.33 39.28
C ALA A 3 23.32 -9.35 38.15
N VAL A 4 24.44 -9.61 37.48
CA VAL A 4 24.85 -8.91 36.26
C VAL A 4 23.91 -9.35 35.14
N ARG A 5 22.98 -8.47 34.74
CA ARG A 5 22.19 -8.68 33.51
C ARG A 5 23.09 -8.41 32.31
N PRO A 6 23.20 -9.34 31.33
CA PRO A 6 23.93 -9.05 30.11
C PRO A 6 23.18 -7.97 29.33
N GLN A 7 23.82 -6.81 29.16
CA GLN A 7 23.35 -5.77 28.26
C GLN A 7 23.53 -6.30 26.82
N HIS A 8 22.44 -6.71 26.18
CA HIS A 8 22.44 -6.92 24.73
C HIS A 8 22.69 -5.55 24.08
N ALA A 9 23.90 -5.37 23.53
CA ALA A 9 24.21 -4.24 22.67
C ALA A 9 23.24 -4.25 21.48
N ASN A 10 22.29 -3.32 21.48
CA ASN A 10 21.38 -3.08 20.38
C ASN A 10 22.13 -2.29 19.30
N THR A 11 23.11 -2.92 18.66
CA THR A 11 23.77 -2.34 17.49
C THR A 11 22.82 -2.49 16.30
N PRO A 12 22.36 -1.40 15.67
CA PRO A 12 21.56 -1.51 14.46
C PRO A 12 22.39 -2.20 13.39
N ARG A 13 21.94 -3.38 12.97
CA ARG A 13 22.59 -4.17 11.92
C ARG A 13 22.45 -3.42 10.61
N THR A 14 23.48 -2.66 10.23
CA THR A 14 23.54 -1.93 8.96
C THR A 14 23.66 -2.95 7.83
N TRP A 15 22.55 -3.23 7.15
CA TRP A 15 22.57 -4.05 5.96
C TRP A 15 23.20 -3.26 4.80
N PRO A 16 24.14 -3.86 4.04
CA PRO A 16 24.65 -3.21 2.85
C PRO A 16 23.52 -2.98 1.85
N PRO A 17 23.56 -1.88 1.08
CA PRO A 17 22.57 -1.62 0.05
C PRO A 17 22.55 -2.78 -0.96
N PRO A 18 21.37 -3.20 -1.44
CA PRO A 18 21.28 -4.28 -2.40
C PRO A 18 22.03 -3.91 -3.68
N SER A 19 22.76 -4.88 -4.24
CA SER A 19 23.51 -4.69 -5.48
C SER A 19 22.58 -4.32 -6.65
N PRO A 20 23.09 -3.65 -7.70
CA PRO A 20 22.28 -3.25 -8.87
C PRO A 20 21.56 -4.44 -9.52
N THR A 21 22.18 -5.62 -9.49
CA THR A 21 21.62 -6.89 -9.98
C THR A 21 20.40 -7.36 -9.18
N ALA A 22 20.33 -7.07 -7.88
CA ALA A 22 19.20 -7.45 -7.02
C ALA A 22 17.95 -6.58 -7.27
N LEU A 23 18.12 -5.35 -7.80
CA LEU A 23 17.02 -4.47 -8.19
C LEU A 23 16.37 -4.90 -9.52
N ALA A 24 17.09 -5.64 -10.36
CA ALA A 24 16.64 -6.15 -11.67
C ALA A 24 15.89 -7.50 -11.57
N ALA A 25 15.40 -7.89 -10.39
CA ALA A 25 14.81 -9.21 -10.19
C ALA A 25 13.53 -9.42 -11.04
N PRO A 26 13.42 -10.57 -11.75
CA PRO A 26 12.31 -10.87 -12.65
C PRO A 26 10.97 -11.02 -11.90
N ALA A 27 9.84 -10.78 -12.59
CA ALA A 27 8.49 -10.77 -12.01
C ALA A 27 8.12 -12.07 -11.24
N GLY A 28 8.71 -13.22 -11.59
CA GLY A 28 8.55 -14.48 -10.86
C GLY A 28 9.09 -14.44 -9.43
N LEU A 29 10.12 -13.63 -9.17
CA LEU A 29 10.72 -13.47 -7.84
C LEU A 29 9.81 -12.63 -6.92
N ARG A 30 9.08 -11.65 -7.48
CA ARG A 30 8.06 -10.88 -6.74
C ARG A 30 6.91 -11.77 -6.26
N ARG A 31 6.40 -12.67 -7.12
CA ARG A 31 5.36 -13.65 -6.74
C ARG A 31 5.84 -14.60 -5.64
N ARG A 32 7.10 -15.03 -5.69
CA ARG A 32 7.71 -15.88 -4.65
C ARG A 32 7.87 -15.13 -3.32
N GLN A 33 8.21 -13.85 -3.35
CA GLN A 33 8.25 -12.99 -2.15
C GLN A 33 6.85 -12.82 -1.53
N ASP A 34 5.81 -12.62 -2.35
CA ASP A 34 4.43 -12.55 -1.86
C ASP A 34 3.94 -13.89 -1.31
N ALA A 35 4.33 -15.01 -1.92
CA ALA A 35 4.03 -16.35 -1.40
C ALA A 35 4.75 -16.62 -0.07
N ALA A 36 6.01 -16.19 0.08
CA ALA A 36 6.76 -16.30 1.33
C ALA A 36 6.10 -15.52 2.49
N ARG A 37 5.35 -14.45 2.20
CA ARG A 37 4.57 -13.70 3.22
C ARG A 37 3.40 -14.50 3.80
N ARG A 38 2.90 -15.52 3.08
CA ARG A 38 1.79 -16.39 3.53
C ARG A 38 2.26 -17.56 4.38
N LEU A 39 3.57 -17.78 4.49
CA LEU A 39 4.13 -18.81 5.34
C LEU A 39 4.03 -18.41 6.82
N PRO A 40 3.75 -19.37 7.71
CA PRO A 40 3.85 -19.13 9.15
C PRO A 40 5.29 -18.70 9.51
N PRO A 41 5.45 -17.92 10.60
CA PRO A 41 6.78 -17.52 11.09
C PRO A 41 7.66 -18.75 11.33
N LEU A 42 8.98 -18.55 11.23
CA LEU A 42 9.97 -19.59 11.51
C LEU A 42 9.80 -20.09 12.95
N HIS A 43 10.27 -21.31 13.20
CA HIS A 43 10.14 -22.00 14.49
C HIS A 43 10.76 -21.23 15.69
N ASP A 44 11.64 -20.26 15.42
CA ASP A 44 12.27 -19.35 16.40
C ASP A 44 11.47 -18.04 16.61
N GLY A 45 10.27 -17.94 16.04
CA GLY A 45 9.41 -16.76 16.09
C GLY A 45 9.84 -15.63 15.15
N ARG A 46 10.91 -15.81 14.36
CA ARG A 46 11.36 -14.80 13.40
C ARG A 46 10.55 -14.86 12.11
N ARG A 47 10.32 -13.70 11.51
CA ARG A 47 9.74 -13.58 10.16
C ARG A 47 10.88 -13.53 9.15
N ASP A 48 10.72 -14.21 8.01
CA ASP A 48 11.74 -14.31 6.96
C ASP A 48 12.28 -12.90 6.58
N PRO A 49 13.61 -12.66 6.60
CA PRO A 49 14.21 -11.37 6.24
C PRO A 49 13.95 -10.93 4.79
N ILE A 50 13.53 -11.84 3.91
CA ILE A 50 13.11 -11.55 2.53
C ILE A 50 11.67 -11.01 2.48
N ALA A 51 10.85 -11.34 3.50
CA ALA A 51 9.55 -10.73 3.67
C ALA A 51 9.74 -9.28 4.16
N ARG A 52 10.11 -8.38 3.23
CA ARG A 52 10.12 -6.93 3.48
C ARG A 52 8.84 -6.58 4.22
N THR A 53 9.00 -6.04 5.44
CA THR A 53 7.93 -5.44 6.24
C THR A 53 7.05 -4.63 5.29
N PRO A 54 5.72 -4.84 5.26
CA PRO A 54 4.87 -4.03 4.41
C PRO A 54 5.14 -2.57 4.79
N ALA A 55 5.66 -1.80 3.82
CA ALA A 55 5.78 -0.36 3.99
C ALA A 55 4.40 0.12 4.41
N ARG A 56 4.30 0.70 5.60
CA ARG A 56 3.04 1.23 6.13
C ARG A 56 2.39 2.05 5.01
N PRO A 57 1.11 1.83 4.67
CA PRO A 57 0.45 2.59 3.61
C PRO A 57 0.65 4.07 3.91
N GLN A 58 1.38 4.78 3.04
CA GLN A 58 1.75 6.18 3.27
C GLN A 58 0.59 7.12 2.95
N THR A 59 -0.40 6.65 2.19
CA THR A 59 -1.52 7.45 1.70
C THR A 59 -2.83 6.86 2.16
N LEU A 60 -3.66 7.70 2.78
CA LEU A 60 -5.07 7.43 3.07
C LEU A 60 -5.93 8.01 1.94
N LEU A 61 -6.72 7.16 1.29
CA LEU A 61 -7.74 7.54 0.33
C LEU A 61 -9.10 7.52 1.03
N GLN A 62 -9.70 8.70 1.22
CA GLN A 62 -11.06 8.80 1.73
C GLN A 62 -12.03 8.76 0.55
N VAL A 63 -13.04 7.89 0.62
CA VAL A 63 -14.01 7.69 -0.46
C VAL A 63 -15.41 7.90 0.07
N GLN A 64 -16.10 8.90 -0.50
CA GLN A 64 -17.49 9.17 -0.20
C GLN A 64 -18.37 8.64 -1.34
N VAL A 65 -19.20 7.65 -1.05
CA VAL A 65 -20.08 6.99 -2.02
C VAL A 65 -21.47 7.59 -1.92
N GLY A 66 -21.90 8.28 -2.98
CA GLY A 66 -23.27 8.75 -3.15
C GLY A 66 -24.08 7.82 -4.06
N LYS A 67 -25.29 8.23 -4.45
CA LYS A 67 -26.21 7.39 -5.24
C LYS A 67 -25.69 6.99 -6.62
N ARG A 68 -24.95 7.87 -7.30
CA ARG A 68 -24.45 7.65 -8.68
C ARG A 68 -22.98 7.98 -8.86
N THR A 69 -22.32 8.49 -7.83
CA THR A 69 -20.97 9.02 -7.91
C THR A 69 -20.16 8.66 -6.67
N CYS A 70 -18.85 8.57 -6.86
CA CYS A 70 -17.88 8.36 -5.79
C CYS A 70 -16.89 9.52 -5.78
N TRP A 71 -16.66 10.06 -4.59
CA TRP A 71 -15.74 11.16 -4.35
C TRP A 71 -14.48 10.68 -3.64
N TYR A 72 -13.32 11.05 -4.16
CA TYR A 72 -12.00 10.67 -3.69
C TYR A 72 -11.32 11.90 -3.08
N LEU A 73 -11.07 11.84 -1.78
CA LEU A 73 -10.51 12.91 -0.96
C LEU A 73 -9.16 12.48 -0.36
N GLY A 74 -8.39 13.47 0.11
CA GLY A 74 -7.10 13.21 0.76
C GLY A 74 -5.95 12.90 -0.20
N ILE A 75 -6.14 13.06 -1.51
CA ILE A 75 -5.13 12.78 -2.53
C ILE A 75 -4.76 14.02 -3.34
N THR A 76 -3.47 14.13 -3.67
CA THR A 76 -2.95 15.20 -4.53
C THR A 76 -3.36 14.99 -5.99
N ARG A 77 -3.28 16.04 -6.81
CA ARG A 77 -3.54 15.96 -8.25
C ARG A 77 -2.67 14.94 -8.98
N ALA A 78 -1.40 14.80 -8.59
CA ALA A 78 -0.49 13.81 -9.18
C ALA A 78 -0.93 12.37 -8.84
N GLN A 79 -1.31 12.14 -7.59
CA GLN A 79 -1.84 10.86 -7.11
C GLN A 79 -3.16 10.50 -7.81
N ALA A 80 -4.11 11.43 -7.91
CA ALA A 80 -5.38 11.21 -8.59
C ALA A 80 -5.19 10.86 -10.08
N LYS A 81 -4.34 11.60 -10.80
CA LYS A 81 -4.01 11.28 -12.20
C LYS A 81 -3.39 9.88 -12.34
N ALA A 82 -2.47 9.50 -11.45
CA ALA A 82 -1.85 8.18 -11.49
C ALA A 82 -2.86 7.06 -11.18
N LEU A 83 -3.77 7.30 -10.23
CA LEU A 83 -4.84 6.39 -9.86
C LEU A 83 -5.81 6.17 -11.04
N PHE A 84 -6.41 7.23 -11.56
CA PHE A 84 -7.39 7.12 -12.65
C PHE A 84 -6.79 6.56 -13.93
N LYS A 85 -5.54 6.94 -14.26
CA LYS A 85 -4.83 6.35 -15.40
C LYS A 85 -4.66 4.83 -15.26
N ARG A 86 -4.36 4.34 -14.06
CA ARG A 86 -4.18 2.90 -13.80
C ARG A 86 -5.50 2.15 -13.73
N ALA A 87 -6.54 2.79 -13.21
CA ALA A 87 -7.89 2.25 -13.16
C ALA A 87 -8.64 2.35 -14.50
N GLY A 88 -8.03 2.93 -15.54
CA GLY A 88 -8.67 3.07 -16.85
C GLY A 88 -9.82 4.09 -16.88
N VAL A 89 -9.95 4.93 -15.85
CA VAL A 89 -11.06 5.88 -15.73
C VAL A 89 -10.81 7.13 -16.56
N THR A 90 -11.64 7.32 -17.57
CA THR A 90 -11.60 8.47 -18.50
C THR A 90 -12.55 9.59 -18.09
N ARG A 91 -13.64 9.26 -17.40
CA ARG A 91 -14.68 10.20 -16.95
C ARG A 91 -14.46 10.55 -15.48
N HIS A 92 -13.86 11.70 -15.21
CA HIS A 92 -13.70 12.21 -13.85
C HIS A 92 -13.86 13.73 -13.80
N MET A 93 -14.33 14.22 -12.66
CA MET A 93 -14.51 15.64 -12.35
C MET A 93 -13.65 16.02 -11.15
N HIS A 94 -13.26 17.30 -11.03
CA HIS A 94 -12.55 17.83 -9.86
C HIS A 94 -13.16 19.17 -9.45
N ASP A 95 -13.56 19.29 -8.18
CA ASP A 95 -14.26 20.48 -7.65
C ASP A 95 -13.55 21.11 -6.44
N GLY A 96 -12.23 21.23 -6.51
CA GLY A 96 -11.38 21.88 -5.49
C GLY A 96 -11.23 21.13 -4.15
N ARG A 97 -12.25 20.38 -3.75
CA ARG A 97 -12.30 19.55 -2.54
C ARG A 97 -11.86 18.11 -2.80
N GLY A 98 -12.01 17.64 -4.03
CA GLY A 98 -11.72 16.26 -4.37
C GLY A 98 -12.02 15.92 -5.82
N TRP A 99 -11.84 14.64 -6.12
CA TRP A 99 -12.07 14.05 -7.44
C TRP A 99 -13.34 13.23 -7.40
N CYS A 100 -14.07 13.17 -8.51
CA CYS A 100 -15.34 12.47 -8.60
C CYS A 100 -15.38 11.60 -9.85
N THR A 101 -15.87 10.37 -9.72
CA THR A 101 -16.17 9.47 -10.85
C THR A 101 -17.60 8.95 -10.75
N PRO A 102 -18.18 8.46 -11.86
CA PRO A 102 -19.36 7.60 -11.79
C PRO A 102 -19.13 6.42 -10.84
N ILE A 103 -20.19 5.97 -10.16
CA ILE A 103 -20.13 4.81 -9.25
C ILE A 103 -19.75 3.51 -9.97
N GLU A 104 -20.08 3.41 -11.26
CA GLU A 104 -19.74 2.29 -12.14
C GLU A 104 -18.22 2.06 -12.22
N ASP A 105 -17.43 3.14 -12.15
CA ASP A 105 -15.97 3.11 -12.23
C ASP A 105 -15.31 2.94 -10.85
N ALA A 106 -16.08 2.94 -9.76
CA ALA A 106 -15.54 3.00 -8.40
C ALA A 106 -14.81 1.71 -7.99
N ASP A 107 -15.31 0.55 -8.39
CA ASP A 107 -14.71 -0.74 -8.03
C ASP A 107 -13.28 -0.87 -8.58
N ASP A 108 -13.07 -0.46 -9.83
CA ASP A 108 -11.75 -0.44 -10.46
C ASP A 108 -10.80 0.54 -9.77
N VAL A 109 -11.30 1.73 -9.40
CA VAL A 109 -10.50 2.73 -8.69
C VAL A 109 -10.08 2.23 -7.32
N LEU A 110 -11.00 1.65 -6.56
CA LEU A 110 -10.73 1.10 -5.22
C LEU A 110 -9.75 -0.08 -5.30
N THR A 111 -9.98 -1.00 -6.24
CA THR A 111 -9.10 -2.15 -6.48
C THR A 111 -7.67 -1.70 -6.78
N VAL A 112 -7.49 -0.71 -7.66
CA VAL A 112 -6.16 -0.16 -7.97
C VAL A 112 -5.54 0.55 -6.76
N ALA A 113 -6.32 1.31 -6.00
CA ALA A 113 -5.83 1.99 -4.80
C ALA A 113 -5.29 0.99 -3.77
N GLU A 114 -6.04 -0.05 -3.45
CA GLU A 114 -5.68 -1.04 -2.43
C GLU A 114 -4.58 -1.99 -2.90
N HIS A 115 -4.72 -2.55 -4.09
CA HIS A 115 -3.86 -3.65 -4.53
C HIS A 115 -2.66 -3.20 -5.33
N ALA A 116 -2.82 -2.22 -6.22
CA ALA A 116 -1.72 -1.76 -7.08
C ALA A 116 -0.91 -0.62 -6.46
N LEU A 117 -1.56 0.28 -5.71
CA LEU A 117 -0.93 1.43 -5.07
C LEU A 117 -0.68 1.23 -3.57
N ARG A 118 -1.26 0.20 -2.95
CA ARG A 118 -1.10 -0.13 -1.52
C ARG A 118 -1.51 1.04 -0.63
N TRP A 119 -2.56 1.77 -1.00
CA TRP A 119 -3.15 2.82 -0.19
C TRP A 119 -4.09 2.21 0.83
N HIS A 120 -4.30 2.92 1.94
CA HIS A 120 -5.38 2.60 2.85
C HIS A 120 -6.65 3.31 2.36
N VAL A 121 -7.74 2.57 2.19
CA VAL A 121 -9.03 3.12 1.74
C VAL A 121 -9.98 3.18 2.93
N ALA A 122 -10.58 4.34 3.14
CA ALA A 122 -11.68 4.52 4.08
C ALA A 122 -12.93 4.93 3.29
N VAL A 123 -13.94 4.05 3.28
CA VAL A 123 -15.18 4.25 2.53
C VAL A 123 -16.28 4.71 3.47
N GLU A 124 -16.97 5.77 3.10
CA GLU A 124 -18.12 6.35 3.79
C GLU A 124 -19.29 6.44 2.81
N ALA A 125 -20.44 5.85 3.18
CA ALA A 125 -21.67 6.05 2.43
C ALA A 125 -22.27 7.41 2.81
N VAL A 126 -22.51 8.27 1.84
CA VAL A 126 -23.07 9.61 2.06
C VAL A 126 -24.46 9.63 1.45
N ASP A 127 -25.48 9.70 2.32
CA ASP A 127 -26.88 9.86 1.91
C ASP A 127 -27.09 11.31 1.44
N ARG A 128 -26.79 11.55 0.17
CA ARG A 128 -27.07 12.81 -0.54
C ARG A 128 -27.81 12.50 -1.84
#